data_AF-A0A7S2Q7P6-F1
#
_entry.id   AF-A0A7S2Q7P6-F1
#
_cell.length_a   1.000
_cell.length_b   1.000
_cell.length_c   1.000
_cell.angle_alpha   90.00
_cell.angle_beta   90.00
_cell.angle_gamma   90.00
#
_symmetry.space_group_name_H-M   'P 1'
#
loop_
_entity.id
_entity.type
_entity.pdbx_description
1 polymer ?
#
loop_
_entity_poly.entity_id
_entity_poly.type
_entity_poly.pdbx_seq_one_letter_code
_entity_poly.pdbx_strand_id
1 'polypeptide(L)'
;EQSVDTVAHRASVKFVSSTLPLDWPNSLEIRKHWQTERAMKQVRTQHLRSRAAIFRRDTLRGNILADSEQRAWYMFDPNSHFIMLWGLLSVSVLMYDLTLLPYVLAWDIPFEGWLEVSALATPSFWSADIVLTFL
;
A
#
# COMPACT_ATOMS: atom_id res chain seq x y z
N GLU A 1 25.15 -6.45 59.89
CA GLU A 1 24.12 -5.42 59.67
C GLU A 1 24.20 -4.93 58.23
N GLN A 2 23.18 -5.16 57.41
CA GLN A 2 23.05 -4.48 56.13
C GLN A 2 21.55 -4.25 55.86
N SER A 3 21.15 -3.00 56.15
CA SER A 3 19.86 -2.36 55.86
C SER A 3 19.54 -2.48 54.37
N VAL A 4 18.41 -3.12 54.00
CA VAL A 4 17.13 -2.49 53.68
C VAL A 4 17.29 -1.23 52.83
N ASP A 5 16.87 -1.33 51.56
CA ASP A 5 15.90 -0.40 50.97
C ASP A 5 15.17 -1.05 49.77
N THR A 6 13.93 -1.43 50.06
CA THR A 6 12.85 -1.79 49.14
C THR A 6 12.42 -0.58 48.32
N VAL A 7 12.70 -0.59 47.01
CA VAL A 7 12.07 0.33 46.06
C VAL A 7 10.95 -0.41 45.34
N ALA A 8 9.72 -0.08 45.75
CA ALA A 8 8.49 -0.55 45.17
C ALA A 8 8.39 -0.15 43.69
N HIS A 9 8.46 -1.13 42.79
CA HIS A 9 8.11 -0.94 41.39
C HIS A 9 6.59 -0.73 41.28
N ARG A 10 6.18 0.53 41.10
CA ARG A 10 4.83 0.92 40.71
C ARG A 10 4.56 0.35 39.31
N ALA A 11 3.91 -0.80 39.24
CA ALA A 11 3.48 -1.41 38.00
C ALA A 11 2.47 -0.48 37.29
N SER A 12 2.95 0.24 36.28
CA SER A 12 2.09 0.84 35.27
C SER A 12 1.48 -0.31 34.46
N VAL A 13 0.26 -0.71 34.81
CA VAL A 13 -0.51 -1.65 34.01
C VAL A 13 -0.89 -0.95 32.71
N LYS A 14 -0.04 -1.09 31.69
CA LYS A 14 -0.38 -0.73 30.31
C LYS A 14 -1.28 -1.83 29.77
N PHE A 15 -2.57 -1.51 29.63
CA PHE A 15 -3.55 -2.39 29.02
C PHE A 15 -3.17 -2.65 27.56
N VAL A 16 -2.57 -3.81 27.32
CA VAL A 16 -2.53 -4.47 26.01
C VAL A 16 -3.90 -5.15 25.86
N SER A 17 -4.53 -5.00 24.68
CA SER A 17 -5.92 -5.40 24.39
C SER A 17 -6.39 -6.66 25.13
N SER A 18 -7.61 -6.62 25.67
CA SER A 18 -8.23 -7.71 26.46
C SER A 18 -8.45 -9.03 25.69
N THR A 19 -8.14 -9.04 24.41
CA THR A 19 -8.31 -10.19 23.50
C THR A 19 -7.00 -10.93 23.20
N LEU A 20 -5.87 -10.48 23.75
CA LEU A 20 -4.58 -11.13 23.53
C LEU A 20 -4.31 -12.19 24.62
N PRO A 21 -3.71 -13.34 24.28
CA PRO A 21 -3.27 -14.33 25.25
C PRO A 21 -2.30 -13.71 26.27
N LEU A 22 -2.36 -14.19 27.53
CA LEU A 22 -1.53 -13.66 28.63
C LEU A 22 -0.02 -13.73 28.35
N ASP A 23 0.41 -14.68 27.52
CA ASP A 23 1.81 -14.92 27.18
C ASP A 23 2.27 -14.16 25.92
N TRP A 24 1.46 -13.21 25.44
CA TRP A 24 1.82 -12.46 24.25
C TRP A 24 3.02 -11.53 24.51
N PRO A 25 4.05 -11.53 23.66
CA PRO A 25 5.22 -10.69 23.86
C PRO A 25 4.86 -9.20 23.83
N ASN A 26 5.30 -8.47 24.86
CA ASN A 26 4.98 -7.05 25.07
C ASN A 26 5.54 -6.10 23.99
N SER A 27 6.42 -6.60 23.12
CA SER A 27 6.96 -5.87 21.98
C SER A 27 7.39 -6.82 20.87
N LEU A 28 7.20 -6.42 19.62
CA LEU A 28 7.78 -7.10 18.47
C LEU A 28 9.30 -6.84 18.47
N GLU A 29 10.08 -7.74 19.06
CA GLU A 29 11.53 -7.71 18.95
C GLU A 29 11.95 -8.06 17.50
N ILE A 30 12.65 -7.14 16.85
CA ILE A 30 13.26 -7.39 15.54
C ILE A 30 14.32 -8.48 15.70
N ARG A 31 14.29 -9.51 14.83
CA ARG A 31 15.21 -10.67 14.87
C ARG A 31 16.68 -10.23 15.02
N LYS A 32 17.38 -10.89 15.95
CA LYS A 32 18.78 -10.59 16.33
C LYS A 32 19.76 -10.47 15.16
N HIS A 33 19.61 -11.30 14.12
CA HIS A 33 20.50 -11.26 12.95
C HIS A 33 20.38 -9.97 12.11
N TRP A 34 19.23 -9.27 12.15
CA TRP A 34 19.04 -7.97 11.49
C TRP A 34 19.68 -6.83 12.28
N GLN A 35 19.90 -7.01 13.58
CA GLN A 35 20.55 -6.01 14.43
C GLN A 35 22.08 -6.04 14.29
N THR A 36 22.67 -7.23 14.17
CA THR A 36 24.13 -7.41 14.02
C THR A 36 24.66 -6.80 12.72
N GLU A 37 23.92 -6.91 11.61
CA GLU A 37 24.32 -6.34 10.32
C GLU A 37 24.29 -4.80 10.34
N ARG A 38 23.35 -4.20 11.10
CA ARG A 38 23.26 -2.74 11.28
C ARG A 38 24.38 -2.22 12.19
N ALA A 39 24.70 -2.94 13.26
CA ALA A 39 25.79 -2.57 14.17
C ALA A 39 27.17 -2.59 13.48
N MET A 40 27.45 -3.60 12.64
CA MET A 40 28.73 -3.68 11.91
C MET A 40 28.86 -2.61 10.81
N LYS A 41 27.79 -2.26 10.10
CA LYS A 41 27.82 -1.16 9.10
C LYS A 41 28.03 0.21 9.74
N GLN A 42 27.60 0.39 10.99
CA GLN A 42 27.70 1.65 11.71
C GLN A 42 29.11 1.95 12.26
N VAL A 43 29.85 0.93 12.70
CA VAL A 43 31.22 1.12 13.24
C VAL A 43 32.25 1.44 12.13
N ARG A 44 32.11 0.84 10.93
CA ARG A 44 33.06 1.07 9.82
C ARG A 44 32.92 2.46 9.18
N THR A 45 31.78 3.12 9.33
CA THR A 45 31.50 4.44 8.75
C THR A 45 31.82 5.62 9.66
N GLN A 46 32.23 5.39 10.91
CA GLN A 46 32.56 6.46 11.85
C GLN A 46 33.98 7.02 11.69
N HIS A 47 34.95 6.25 11.19
CA HIS A 47 36.36 6.71 11.17
C HIS A 47 36.78 7.55 9.95
N LEU A 48 36.05 7.53 8.83
CA LEU A 48 36.35 8.34 7.64
C LEU A 48 35.46 9.59 7.50
N ARG A 49 34.69 9.91 8.54
CA ARG A 49 33.75 11.04 8.59
C ARG A 49 34.31 12.30 9.23
N SER A 50 35.53 12.28 9.77
CA SER A 50 36.02 13.42 10.56
C SER A 50 36.50 14.61 9.74
N ARG A 51 36.73 14.54 8.42
CA ARG A 51 37.33 15.71 7.71
C ARG A 51 36.82 16.13 6.33
N ALA A 52 35.99 15.36 5.61
CA ALA A 52 35.60 15.76 4.23
C ALA A 52 34.10 15.62 3.87
N ALA A 53 33.24 15.09 4.76
CA ALA A 53 31.83 14.82 4.45
C ALA A 53 30.84 15.89 4.94
N ILE A 54 31.30 16.95 5.63
CA ILE A 54 30.44 18.02 6.14
C ILE A 54 30.12 19.04 5.03
N PHE A 55 31.03 19.25 4.06
CA PHE A 55 30.88 20.29 3.03
C PHE A 55 30.25 19.82 1.70
N ARG A 56 29.99 18.52 1.52
CA ARG A 56 29.33 17.96 0.31
C ARG A 56 27.89 17.48 0.56
N ARG A 57 27.36 17.61 1.78
CA ARG A 57 26.09 16.98 2.17
C ARG A 57 24.84 17.79 1.87
N ASP A 58 24.93 19.10 1.71
CA ASP A 58 23.74 19.91 1.49
C ASP A 58 23.31 19.92 0.01
N THR A 59 24.22 19.68 -0.93
CA THR A 59 23.91 19.65 -2.38
C THR A 59 23.52 18.25 -2.90
N LEU A 60 23.80 17.18 -2.15
CA LEU A 60 23.48 15.79 -2.54
C LEU A 60 22.23 15.22 -1.85
N ARG A 61 21.73 15.85 -0.77
CA ARG A 61 20.48 15.44 -0.13
C ARG A 61 19.22 15.85 -0.88
N GLY A 62 19.29 16.85 -1.77
CA GLY A 62 18.20 17.19 -2.68
C GLY A 62 17.96 16.12 -3.76
N ASN A 63 19.01 15.40 -4.18
CA ASN A 63 18.92 14.46 -5.30
C ASN A 63 18.67 13.01 -4.89
N ILE A 64 18.96 12.61 -3.63
CA ILE A 64 18.75 11.21 -3.17
C ILE A 64 17.30 10.97 -2.70
N LEU A 65 16.51 12.03 -2.43
CA LEU A 65 15.05 11.92 -2.27
C LEU A 65 14.31 12.04 -3.61
N ALA A 66 14.98 12.46 -4.68
CA ALA A 66 14.43 12.51 -6.03
C ALA A 66 14.58 11.17 -6.78
N ASP A 67 15.42 10.25 -6.29
CA ASP A 67 15.71 8.97 -6.97
C ASP A 67 14.84 7.79 -6.48
N SER A 68 13.87 8.04 -5.59
CA SER A 68 12.70 7.17 -5.43
C SER A 68 11.56 7.55 -6.37
N GLU A 69 11.80 8.48 -7.29
CA GLU A 69 10.95 8.72 -8.46
C GLU A 69 11.26 7.69 -9.56
N GLN A 70 11.40 6.40 -9.19
CA GLN A 70 10.85 5.34 -10.04
C GLN A 70 9.32 5.45 -9.94
N ARG A 71 8.76 6.57 -10.41
CA ARG A 71 7.45 6.55 -11.03
C ARG A 71 7.61 5.54 -12.14
N ALA A 72 7.16 4.30 -11.89
CA ALA A 72 6.92 3.37 -12.96
C ALA A 72 6.11 4.17 -13.98
N TRP A 73 6.71 4.48 -15.12
CA TRP A 73 6.11 5.25 -16.21
C TRP A 73 4.78 4.66 -16.69
N TYR A 74 4.54 3.40 -16.30
CA TYR A 74 3.30 2.66 -16.50
C TYR A 74 2.23 2.84 -15.42
N MET A 75 2.59 3.32 -14.23
CA MET A 75 1.69 3.37 -13.08
C MET A 75 0.86 4.65 -13.16
N PHE A 76 -0.42 4.49 -13.50
CA PHE A 76 -1.34 5.61 -13.59
C PHE A 76 -1.47 6.32 -12.23
N ASP A 77 -1.42 7.65 -12.26
CA ASP A 77 -1.61 8.46 -11.05
C ASP A 77 -3.06 8.28 -10.57
N PRO A 78 -3.31 7.74 -9.36
CA PRO A 78 -4.65 7.50 -8.84
C PRO A 78 -5.49 8.79 -8.68
N ASN A 79 -4.85 9.96 -8.70
CA ASN A 79 -5.52 11.25 -8.63
C ASN A 79 -5.80 11.87 -10.03
N SER A 80 -5.57 11.12 -11.10
CA SER A 80 -5.88 11.59 -12.45
C SER A 80 -7.40 11.64 -12.67
N HIS A 81 -7.89 12.77 -13.18
CA HIS A 81 -9.28 12.93 -13.61
C HIS A 81 -9.72 11.84 -14.60
N PHE A 82 -8.76 11.26 -15.35
CA PHE A 82 -9.02 10.14 -16.25
C PHE A 82 -9.55 8.91 -15.51
N ILE A 83 -8.92 8.51 -14.40
CA ILE A 83 -9.33 7.34 -13.61
C ILE A 83 -10.69 7.59 -12.95
N MET A 84 -10.94 8.82 -12.51
CA MET A 84 -12.25 9.20 -11.96
C MET A 84 -13.37 9.09 -13.01
N LEU A 85 -13.13 9.59 -14.23
CA LEU A 85 -14.09 9.48 -15.33
C LEU A 85 -14.29 8.02 -15.74
N TRP A 86 -13.21 7.24 -15.82
CA TRP A 86 -13.26 5.82 -16.13
C TRP A 86 -14.07 5.04 -15.09
N GLY A 87 -13.85 5.31 -13.80
CA GLY A 87 -14.64 4.74 -12.71
C GLY A 87 -16.12 5.07 -12.81
N LEU A 88 -16.47 6.32 -13.15
CA LEU A 88 -17.86 6.73 -13.32
C LEU A 88 -18.52 6.05 -14.54
N LEU A 89 -17.77 5.88 -15.63
CA LEU A 89 -18.21 5.15 -16.81
C LEU A 89 -18.41 3.66 -16.50
N SER A 90 -17.49 3.05 -15.75
CA SER A 90 -17.59 1.66 -15.28
C SER A 90 -18.84 1.42 -14.43
N VAL A 91 -19.13 2.31 -13.48
CA VAL A 91 -20.38 2.25 -12.68
C VAL A 91 -21.63 2.39 -13.57
N SER A 92 -21.57 3.24 -14.60
CA SER A 92 -22.69 3.44 -15.53
C SER A 92 -22.96 2.19 -16.38
N VAL A 93 -21.91 1.57 -16.91
CA VAL A 93 -22.00 0.29 -17.66
C VAL A 93 -22.49 -0.83 -16.75
N LEU A 94 -22.02 -0.90 -15.50
CA LEU A 94 -22.48 -1.87 -14.52
C LEU A 94 -23.99 -1.75 -14.26
N MET A 95 -24.49 -0.52 -14.09
CA MET A 95 -25.93 -0.29 -13.90
C MET A 95 -26.75 -0.64 -15.13
N TYR A 96 -26.21 -0.37 -16.33
CA TYR A 96 -26.80 -0.82 -17.56
C TYR A 96 -26.91 -2.35 -17.61
N ASP A 97 -25.83 -3.09 -17.35
CA ASP A 97 -25.84 -4.55 -17.34
C ASP A 97 -26.82 -5.12 -16.30
N LEU A 98 -26.86 -4.52 -15.11
CA LEU A 98 -27.71 -4.96 -14.00
C LEU A 98 -29.21 -4.78 -14.28
N THR A 99 -29.57 -3.83 -15.14
CA THR A 99 -30.96 -3.59 -15.55
C THR A 99 -31.31 -4.33 -16.85
N LEU A 100 -30.38 -4.39 -17.80
CA LEU A 100 -30.59 -5.01 -19.10
C LEU A 100 -30.66 -6.54 -19.02
N LEU A 101 -29.73 -7.18 -18.31
CA LEU A 101 -29.68 -8.64 -18.22
C LEU A 101 -31.00 -9.27 -17.70
N PRO A 102 -31.56 -8.85 -16.55
CA PRO A 102 -32.83 -9.42 -16.10
C PRO A 102 -33.99 -9.08 -17.04
N TYR A 103 -33.96 -7.92 -17.71
CA TYR A 103 -34.98 -7.54 -18.69
C TYR A 103 -34.95 -8.46 -19.92
N VAL A 104 -33.78 -8.72 -20.49
CA VAL A 104 -33.62 -9.62 -21.64
C VAL A 104 -34.04 -11.03 -21.27
N LEU A 105 -33.65 -11.51 -20.09
CA LEU A 105 -33.99 -12.86 -19.61
C LEU A 105 -35.49 -13.03 -19.31
N ALA A 106 -36.15 -11.99 -18.79
CA ALA A 106 -37.57 -12.08 -18.43
C ALA A 106 -38.52 -12.00 -19.65
N TRP A 107 -38.10 -11.36 -20.74
CA TRP A 107 -38.92 -11.16 -21.94
C TRP A 107 -38.41 -11.92 -23.18
N ASP A 108 -37.38 -12.77 -23.05
CA ASP A 108 -36.76 -13.53 -24.15
C ASP A 108 -36.52 -12.66 -25.40
N ILE A 109 -35.95 -11.46 -25.19
CA ILE A 109 -35.73 -10.49 -26.27
C ILE A 109 -34.74 -11.10 -27.28
N PRO A 110 -35.07 -11.16 -28.59
CA PRO A 110 -34.15 -11.67 -29.59
C PRO A 110 -32.90 -10.77 -29.68
N PHE A 111 -31.72 -11.41 -29.79
CA PHE A 111 -30.44 -10.73 -29.94
C PHE A 111 -30.28 -10.16 -31.35
N GLU A 112 -30.92 -9.03 -31.61
CA GLU A 112 -30.83 -8.35 -32.90
C GLU A 112 -30.49 -6.86 -32.71
N GLY A 113 -29.71 -6.32 -33.65
CA GLY A 113 -29.38 -4.90 -33.72
C GLY A 113 -28.54 -4.42 -32.53
N TRP A 114 -29.11 -3.56 -31.68
CA TRP A 114 -28.36 -2.97 -30.58
C TRP A 114 -27.93 -3.96 -29.51
N LEU A 115 -28.72 -5.02 -29.29
CA LEU A 115 -28.41 -6.00 -28.26
C LEU A 115 -27.16 -6.80 -28.62
N GLU A 116 -27.00 -7.15 -29.90
CA GLU A 116 -25.80 -7.84 -30.40
C GLU A 116 -24.54 -7.00 -30.24
N VAL A 117 -24.61 -5.70 -30.57
CA VAL A 117 -23.49 -4.78 -30.39
C VAL A 117 -23.14 -4.64 -28.90
N SER A 118 -24.14 -4.50 -28.04
CA SER A 118 -23.92 -4.42 -26.58
C SER A 118 -23.31 -5.71 -26.01
N ALA A 119 -23.70 -6.88 -26.54
CA ALA A 119 -23.18 -8.17 -26.11
C ALA A 119 -21.69 -8.36 -26.43
N LEU A 120 -21.16 -7.67 -27.44
CA LEU A 120 -19.73 -7.63 -27.76
C LEU A 120 -19.00 -6.46 -27.06
N ALA A 121 -19.66 -5.30 -26.97
CA ALA A 121 -19.10 -4.09 -26.38
C ALA A 121 -18.89 -4.22 -24.87
N THR A 122 -19.85 -4.79 -24.13
CA THR A 122 -19.75 -4.94 -22.69
C THR A 122 -18.55 -5.82 -22.26
N PRO A 123 -18.35 -7.05 -22.80
CA PRO A 123 -17.18 -7.86 -22.45
C PRO A 123 -15.84 -7.21 -22.82
N SER A 124 -15.78 -6.51 -23.95
CA SER A 124 -14.57 -5.80 -24.37
C SER A 124 -14.25 -4.62 -23.46
N PHE A 125 -15.27 -3.87 -23.02
CA PHE A 125 -15.12 -2.83 -22.01
C PHE A 125 -14.57 -3.38 -20.69
N TRP A 126 -15.18 -4.45 -20.14
CA TRP A 126 -14.71 -5.08 -18.90
C TRP A 126 -13.30 -5.67 -19.05
N SER A 127 -12.94 -6.19 -20.23
CA SER A 127 -11.58 -6.67 -20.49
C SER A 127 -10.55 -5.52 -20.42
N ALA A 128 -10.88 -4.36 -20.99
CA ALA A 128 -10.04 -3.18 -20.92
C ALA A 128 -9.92 -2.63 -19.49
N ASP A 129 -11.02 -2.63 -18.73
CA ASP A 129 -11.05 -2.22 -17.32
C ASP A 129 -10.12 -3.08 -16.44
N ILE A 130 -10.13 -4.39 -16.66
CA ILE A 130 -9.22 -5.32 -15.99
C ILE A 130 -7.76 -5.01 -16.34
N VAL A 131 -7.46 -4.78 -17.63
CA VAL A 131 -6.09 -4.43 -18.06
C VAL A 131 -5.64 -3.10 -17.43
N LEU A 132 -6.52 -2.09 -17.39
CA LEU A 132 -6.25 -0.81 -16.77
C LEU A 132 -5.98 -0.95 -15.26
N THR A 133 -6.66 -1.88 -14.59
CA THR A 133 -6.46 -2.12 -13.14
C THR A 133 -5.06 -2.64 -12.83
N PHE A 134 -4.41 -3.34 -13.76
CA PHE A 134 -3.05 -3.87 -13.60
C PHE A 134 -1.95 -2.91 -14.11
N LEU A 135 -2.32 -1.79 -14.74
CA LEU A 135 -1.42 -0.75 -15.21
C LEU A 135 -1.32 0.37 -14.17
#